data_AF-A0A925J8G0-F1
#
_entry.id   AF-A0A925J8G0-F1
#
_cell.length_a   1.000
_cell.length_b   1.000
_cell.length_c   1.000
_cell.angle_alpha   90.00
_cell.angle_beta   90.00
_cell.angle_gamma   90.00
#
_symmetry.space_group_name_H-M   'P 1'
#
loop_
_entity.id
_entity.type
_entity.pdbx_description
1 polymer ?
#
loop_
_entity_poly.entity_id
_entity_poly.type
_entity_poly.pdbx_seq_one_letter_code
_entity_poly.pdbx_strand_id
1 'polypeptide(L)'
;MIRLASCLAVVVAAAAATSAPLPGQQLPDTAFRPLVKRPAYAPGKGRTVCLDEAHHNFHTLDNRFRAFGDLLRRDGYIVKPSKRQFTASYRATCFVLVISNAQPNNDEWNTYPSPTPSAFSDDEIARLKKWVDRGGRLLLIADHMPLAGAAQKLAAAFGVAFTDG
;
A
#
# COMPACT_ATOMS: atom_id res chain seq x y z
N MET A 1 -1.70 -34.37 76.35
CA MET A 1 -0.48 -33.79 75.75
C MET A 1 -0.36 -34.27 74.32
N ILE A 2 -0.81 -33.49 73.33
CA ILE A 2 -0.45 -33.67 71.91
C ILE A 2 -0.38 -32.26 71.31
N ARG A 3 0.82 -31.82 70.92
CA ARG A 3 1.03 -30.55 70.20
C ARG A 3 0.97 -30.86 68.70
N LEU A 4 -0.04 -30.36 67.99
CA LEU A 4 -0.04 -30.34 66.52
C LEU A 4 0.83 -29.15 66.07
N ALA A 5 1.93 -29.45 65.39
CA ALA A 5 2.73 -28.45 64.70
C ALA A 5 2.11 -28.15 63.33
N SER A 6 1.65 -26.91 63.13
CA SER A 6 1.22 -26.43 61.81
C SER A 6 2.45 -26.08 60.97
N CYS A 7 2.75 -26.90 59.96
CA CYS A 7 3.67 -26.53 58.88
C CYS A 7 2.96 -25.55 57.94
N LEU A 8 3.41 -24.29 57.91
CA LEU A 8 2.96 -23.30 56.95
C LEU A 8 3.67 -23.57 55.61
N ALA A 9 2.96 -24.15 54.65
CA ALA A 9 3.48 -24.31 53.29
C ALA A 9 3.38 -22.95 52.56
N VAL A 10 4.52 -22.32 52.31
CA VAL A 10 4.59 -21.12 51.47
C VAL A 10 4.55 -21.58 50.01
N VAL A 11 3.42 -21.36 49.34
CA VAL A 11 3.29 -21.56 47.89
C VAL A 11 3.86 -20.32 47.19
N VAL A 12 5.05 -20.45 46.61
CA VAL A 12 5.60 -19.43 45.71
C VAL A 12 4.99 -19.65 44.33
N ALA A 13 3.98 -18.85 43.99
CA ALA A 13 3.42 -18.83 42.64
C ALA A 13 4.41 -18.13 41.70
N ALA A 14 5.17 -18.90 40.92
CA ALA A 14 5.99 -18.36 39.84
C ALA A 14 5.05 -17.89 38.72
N ALA A 15 4.88 -16.57 38.58
CA ALA A 15 4.18 -15.98 37.45
C ALA A 15 5.02 -16.19 36.18
N ALA A 16 4.68 -17.20 35.38
CA ALA A 16 5.24 -17.37 34.06
C ALA A 16 4.78 -16.21 33.18
N ALA A 17 5.68 -15.26 32.91
CA ALA A 17 5.43 -14.19 31.95
C ALA A 17 5.36 -14.79 30.55
N THR A 18 4.14 -15.06 30.07
CA THR A 18 3.91 -15.44 28.68
C THR A 18 4.15 -14.21 27.81
N SER A 19 5.28 -14.17 27.11
CA SER A 19 5.56 -13.19 26.06
C SER A 19 4.64 -13.46 24.87
N ALA A 20 3.52 -12.74 24.80
CA ALA A 20 2.70 -12.72 23.60
C ALA A 20 3.55 -12.17 22.44
N PRO A 21 3.58 -12.82 21.26
CA PRO A 21 4.29 -12.30 20.11
C PRO A 21 3.64 -10.97 19.72
N LEU A 22 4.43 -9.90 19.76
CA LEU A 22 4.00 -8.61 19.22
C LEU A 22 3.97 -8.74 17.69
N PRO A 23 2.88 -8.34 17.02
CA PRO A 23 2.87 -8.30 15.57
C PRO A 23 3.98 -7.36 15.09
N GLY A 24 4.85 -7.86 14.20
CA GLY A 24 5.88 -7.04 13.58
C GLY A 24 5.23 -5.92 12.76
N GLN A 25 5.40 -4.67 13.18
CA GLN A 25 4.81 -3.54 12.47
C GLN A 25 5.72 -3.11 11.32
N GLN A 26 5.26 -3.24 10.08
CA GLN A 26 5.91 -2.61 8.93
C GLN A 26 5.66 -1.10 8.96
N LEU A 27 6.66 -0.34 9.42
CA LEU A 27 6.66 1.12 9.43
C LEU A 27 7.62 1.67 8.38
N PRO A 28 7.24 2.75 7.67
CA PRO A 28 8.16 3.39 6.73
C PRO A 28 9.30 4.09 7.48
N ASP A 29 10.52 4.00 6.95
CA ASP A 29 11.60 4.89 7.37
C ASP A 29 11.28 6.32 6.92
N THR A 30 10.85 7.12 7.89
CA THR A 30 10.49 8.52 7.67
C THR A 30 11.67 9.48 7.74
N ALA A 31 12.85 9.01 8.16
CA ALA A 31 14.08 9.77 8.30
C ALA A 31 15.01 9.65 7.08
N PHE A 32 14.77 8.68 6.18
CA PHE A 32 15.56 8.53 4.96
C PHE A 32 15.41 9.73 4.01
N ARG A 33 16.48 10.53 3.89
CA ARG A 33 16.50 11.78 3.11
C ARG A 33 17.75 11.87 2.21
N PRO A 34 17.88 11.01 1.19
CA PRO A 34 19.03 11.06 0.30
C PRO A 34 19.07 12.37 -0.50
N LEU A 35 20.28 12.89 -0.72
CA LEU A 35 20.51 14.06 -1.56
C LEU A 35 20.31 13.70 -3.04
N VAL A 36 19.43 14.41 -3.72
CA VAL A 36 19.28 14.33 -5.18
C VAL A 36 20.19 15.40 -5.81
N LYS A 37 21.44 15.04 -6.11
CA LYS A 37 22.46 15.99 -6.61
C LYS A 37 22.06 16.69 -7.92
N ARG A 38 21.29 16.01 -8.77
CA ARG A 38 20.83 16.51 -10.08
C ARG A 38 19.36 16.16 -10.25
N PRO A 39 18.44 16.99 -9.71
CA PRO A 39 17.01 16.77 -9.87
C PRO A 39 16.60 16.75 -11.35
N ALA A 40 15.66 15.89 -11.72
CA ALA A 40 15.08 15.86 -13.07
C ALA A 40 14.40 17.20 -13.44
N TYR A 41 13.83 17.89 -12.45
CA TYR A 41 13.21 19.20 -12.62
C TYR A 41 13.59 20.16 -11.50
N ALA A 42 13.44 21.46 -11.74
CA ALA A 42 13.42 22.43 -10.65
C ALA A 42 12.30 22.09 -9.64
N PRO A 43 12.48 22.36 -8.33
CA PRO A 43 11.51 22.00 -7.31
C PRO A 43 10.06 22.43 -7.65
N GLY A 44 9.15 21.46 -7.73
CA GLY A 44 7.74 21.69 -8.03
C GLY A 44 7.43 22.14 -9.46
N LYS A 45 8.39 22.02 -10.39
CA LYS A 45 8.22 22.37 -11.81
C LYS A 45 8.10 21.15 -12.72
N GLY A 46 8.24 19.95 -12.18
CA GLY A 46 8.09 18.70 -12.91
C GLY A 46 6.64 18.32 -13.20
N ARG A 47 6.47 17.18 -13.88
CA ARG A 47 5.17 16.61 -14.20
C ARG A 47 4.46 16.14 -12.91
N THR A 48 3.12 16.11 -12.95
CA THR A 48 2.33 15.59 -11.83
C THR A 48 2.32 14.06 -11.80
N VAL A 49 2.75 13.49 -10.69
CA VAL A 49 2.60 12.07 -10.35
C VAL A 49 1.47 11.95 -9.33
N CYS A 50 0.46 11.15 -9.64
CA CYS A 50 -0.64 10.89 -8.72
C CYS A 50 -0.51 9.49 -8.15
N LEU A 51 -0.49 9.37 -6.83
CA LEU A 51 -0.63 8.09 -6.16
C LEU A 51 -2.11 7.82 -5.93
N ASP A 52 -2.61 6.72 -6.45
CA ASP A 52 -3.94 6.25 -6.14
C ASP A 52 -4.08 5.98 -4.64
N GLU A 53 -5.11 6.58 -4.04
CA GLU A 53 -5.56 6.36 -2.66
C GLU A 53 -7.08 6.12 -2.64
N ALA A 54 -7.70 5.90 -3.82
CA ALA A 54 -9.12 5.65 -3.96
C ALA A 54 -9.49 4.17 -3.80
N HIS A 55 -8.53 3.26 -4.03
CA HIS A 55 -8.74 1.81 -4.00
C HIS A 55 -8.14 1.16 -2.75
N HIS A 56 -8.32 1.81 -1.61
CA HIS A 56 -7.92 1.24 -0.31
C HIS A 56 -6.45 0.81 -0.28
N ASN A 57 -5.60 1.52 -1.04
CA ASN A 57 -4.23 1.11 -1.29
C ASN A 57 -3.48 0.93 0.03
N PHE A 58 -2.77 -0.19 0.15
CA PHE A 58 -1.89 -0.47 1.29
C PHE A 58 -0.80 0.62 1.46
N HIS A 59 -0.46 1.28 0.35
CA HIS A 59 0.54 2.33 0.22
C HIS A 59 -0.09 3.71 -0.04
N THR A 60 0.00 4.62 0.92
CA THR A 60 -0.40 6.05 0.79
C THR A 60 0.79 7.00 0.92
N LEU A 61 0.65 8.24 0.43
CA LEU A 61 1.74 9.25 0.45
C LEU A 61 2.06 9.76 1.85
N ASP A 62 1.11 9.68 2.78
CA ASP A 62 1.26 10.08 4.17
C ASP A 62 1.72 8.94 5.10
N ASN A 63 1.81 7.71 4.58
CA ASN A 63 2.21 6.54 5.34
C ASN A 63 3.29 5.71 4.59
N ARG A 64 2.99 4.46 4.25
CA ARG A 64 3.99 3.47 3.81
C ARG A 64 4.71 3.81 2.51
N PHE A 65 4.13 4.69 1.67
CA PHE A 65 4.74 5.16 0.43
C PHE A 65 5.35 6.56 0.53
N ARG A 66 5.51 7.09 1.75
CA ARG A 66 6.05 8.43 1.98
C ARG A 66 7.45 8.61 1.41
N ALA A 67 8.32 7.61 1.54
CA ALA A 67 9.69 7.69 1.00
C ALA A 67 9.71 7.89 -0.53
N PHE A 68 8.82 7.19 -1.26
CA PHE A 68 8.63 7.37 -2.70
C PHE A 68 8.19 8.81 -3.02
N GLY A 69 7.16 9.30 -2.34
CA GLY A 69 6.66 10.66 -2.56
C GLY A 69 7.70 11.74 -2.24
N ASP A 70 8.43 11.57 -1.14
CA ASP A 70 9.48 12.50 -0.72
C ASP A 70 10.67 12.51 -1.69
N LEU A 71 11.05 11.35 -2.22
CA LEU A 71 12.11 11.26 -3.24
C LEU A 71 11.72 11.98 -4.52
N LEU A 72 10.52 11.72 -5.06
CA LEU A 72 10.04 12.37 -6.28
C LEU A 72 9.88 13.89 -6.13
N ARG A 73 9.43 14.37 -4.97
CA ARG A 73 9.36 15.81 -4.69
C ARG A 73 10.75 16.45 -4.70
N ARG A 74 11.75 15.79 -4.11
CA ARG A 74 13.16 16.24 -4.16
C ARG A 74 13.73 16.21 -5.59
N ASP A 75 13.26 15.27 -6.40
CA ASP A 75 13.60 15.19 -7.83
C ASP A 75 12.83 16.18 -8.72
N GLY A 76 12.00 17.05 -8.10
CA GLY A 76 11.35 18.18 -8.75
C GLY A 76 9.93 17.91 -9.25
N TYR A 77 9.40 16.70 -9.11
CA TYR A 77 8.02 16.36 -9.48
C TYR A 77 6.99 16.97 -8.54
N ILE A 78 5.77 17.15 -9.06
CA ILE A 78 4.60 17.46 -8.23
C ILE A 78 3.94 16.12 -7.88
N VAL A 79 3.88 15.76 -6.59
CA VAL A 79 3.31 14.47 -6.15
C VAL A 79 2.04 14.68 -5.33
N LYS A 80 0.92 14.11 -5.78
CA LYS A 80 -0.41 14.29 -5.17
C LYS A 80 -1.12 12.96 -4.89
N PRO A 81 -1.89 12.85 -3.80
CA PRO A 81 -2.80 11.72 -3.62
C PRO A 81 -4.00 11.86 -4.57
N SER A 82 -4.49 10.74 -5.07
CA SER A 82 -5.67 10.61 -5.90
C SER A 82 -6.74 9.86 -5.11
N LYS A 83 -7.64 10.60 -4.45
CA LYS A 83 -8.68 10.05 -3.57
C LYS A 83 -10.02 9.81 -4.26
N ARG A 84 -10.03 9.83 -5.59
CA ARG A 84 -11.22 9.60 -6.41
C ARG A 84 -10.89 8.52 -7.44
N GLN A 85 -11.89 7.74 -7.81
CA GLN A 85 -11.79 6.79 -8.92
C GLN A 85 -11.34 7.48 -10.20
N PHE A 86 -10.70 6.71 -11.08
CA PHE A 86 -10.17 7.23 -12.31
C PHE A 86 -11.30 7.73 -13.22
N THR A 87 -11.19 9.00 -13.65
CA THR A 87 -12.13 9.62 -14.59
C THR A 87 -11.40 10.22 -15.78
N ALA A 88 -12.11 10.49 -16.88
CA ALA A 88 -11.52 11.03 -18.10
C ALA A 88 -10.79 12.37 -17.90
N SER A 89 -11.12 13.15 -16.87
CA SER A 89 -10.47 14.43 -16.55
C SER A 89 -9.05 14.29 -15.99
N TYR A 90 -8.62 13.08 -15.61
CA TYR A 90 -7.27 12.83 -15.07
C TYR A 90 -6.15 13.26 -16.02
N ARG A 91 -6.39 13.28 -17.34
CA ARG A 91 -5.38 13.69 -18.33
C ARG A 91 -4.90 15.13 -18.12
N ALA A 92 -5.74 16.02 -17.62
CA ALA A 92 -5.37 17.42 -17.40
C ALA A 92 -4.54 17.63 -16.13
N THR A 93 -4.67 16.72 -15.15
CA THR A 93 -4.15 16.92 -13.79
C THR A 93 -3.09 15.90 -13.39
N CYS A 94 -2.97 14.78 -14.13
CA CYS A 94 -2.12 13.65 -13.82
C CYS A 94 -1.32 13.18 -15.04
N PHE A 95 0.01 13.22 -14.95
CA PHE A 95 0.88 12.75 -16.03
C PHE A 95 1.24 11.28 -15.86
N VAL A 96 1.51 10.84 -14.62
CA VAL A 96 1.71 9.43 -14.26
C VAL A 96 0.75 9.07 -13.13
N LEU A 97 -0.03 8.00 -13.33
CA LEU A 97 -0.80 7.37 -12.27
C LEU A 97 0.01 6.22 -11.68
N VAL A 98 0.14 6.20 -10.37
CA VAL A 98 0.79 5.13 -9.62
C VAL A 98 -0.27 4.44 -8.78
N ILE A 99 -0.44 3.14 -8.98
CA ILE A 99 -1.30 2.28 -8.16
C ILE A 99 -0.36 1.32 -7.45
N SER A 100 -0.43 1.31 -6.11
CA SER A 100 0.50 0.52 -5.31
C SER A 100 -0.28 -0.27 -4.27
N ASN A 101 -0.44 -1.56 -4.55
CA ASN A 101 -1.11 -2.53 -3.70
C ASN A 101 -2.57 -2.13 -3.40
N ALA A 102 -3.37 -2.03 -4.47
CA ALA A 102 -4.80 -1.78 -4.37
C ALA A 102 -5.55 -2.95 -3.74
N GLN A 103 -6.60 -2.63 -3.00
CA GLN A 103 -7.46 -3.60 -2.30
C GLN A 103 -8.91 -3.40 -2.73
N PRO A 104 -9.72 -4.48 -2.80
CA PRO A 104 -11.11 -4.35 -3.21
C PRO A 104 -11.99 -3.66 -2.15
N ASN A 105 -11.57 -3.65 -0.89
CA ASN A 105 -12.21 -2.92 0.20
C ASN A 105 -11.21 -2.68 1.36
N ASN A 106 -11.72 -2.39 2.57
CA ASN A 106 -10.93 -2.19 3.80
C ASN A 106 -11.03 -3.38 4.77
N ASP A 107 -11.43 -4.56 4.31
CA ASP A 107 -11.55 -5.74 5.15
C ASP A 107 -10.16 -6.19 5.66
N GLU A 108 -10.14 -7.04 6.68
CA GLU A 108 -8.91 -7.58 7.20
C GLU A 108 -8.19 -8.42 6.14
N TRP A 109 -6.85 -8.34 6.11
CA TRP A 109 -6.03 -9.00 5.08
C TRP A 109 -6.34 -10.51 4.91
N ASN A 110 -6.64 -11.19 6.02
CA ASN A 110 -6.88 -12.63 6.04
C ASN A 110 -8.34 -13.02 5.74
N THR A 111 -9.22 -12.07 5.45
CA THR A 111 -10.65 -12.33 5.19
C THR A 111 -11.02 -12.24 3.72
N TYR A 112 -10.11 -11.81 2.85
CA TYR A 112 -10.37 -11.80 1.41
C TYR A 112 -10.58 -13.23 0.87
N PRO A 113 -11.60 -13.46 0.01
CA PRO A 113 -11.80 -14.77 -0.58
C PRO A 113 -10.73 -15.07 -1.64
N SER A 114 -10.59 -16.35 -1.98
CA SER A 114 -9.80 -16.81 -3.13
C SER A 114 -10.76 -17.37 -4.21
N PRO A 115 -10.71 -16.89 -5.47
CA PRO A 115 -9.84 -15.81 -5.96
C PRO A 115 -10.23 -14.44 -5.38
N THR A 116 -9.25 -13.55 -5.21
CA THR A 116 -9.50 -12.20 -4.70
C THR A 116 -10.34 -11.39 -5.70
N PRO A 117 -11.40 -10.68 -5.26
CA PRO A 117 -12.17 -9.80 -6.13
C PRO A 117 -11.31 -8.66 -6.67
N SER A 118 -11.56 -8.22 -7.89
CA SER A 118 -10.82 -7.08 -8.43
C SER A 118 -11.13 -5.80 -7.67
N ALA A 119 -10.11 -4.98 -7.43
CA ALA A 119 -10.28 -3.64 -6.87
C ALA A 119 -10.91 -2.63 -7.84
N PHE A 120 -10.99 -2.98 -9.13
CA PHE A 120 -11.43 -2.08 -10.19
C PHE A 120 -12.66 -2.65 -10.89
N SER A 121 -13.60 -1.75 -11.23
CA SER A 121 -14.69 -2.11 -12.14
C SER A 121 -14.16 -2.30 -13.56
N ASP A 122 -14.81 -3.17 -14.36
CA ASP A 122 -14.42 -3.38 -15.76
C ASP A 122 -14.48 -2.07 -16.57
N ASP A 123 -15.44 -1.21 -16.20
CA ASP A 123 -15.66 0.13 -16.73
C ASP A 123 -14.49 1.09 -16.46
N GLU A 124 -13.93 1.02 -15.24
CA GLU A 124 -12.75 1.78 -14.85
C GLU A 124 -11.49 1.27 -15.55
N ILE A 125 -11.32 -0.05 -15.63
CA ILE A 125 -10.23 -0.69 -16.37
C ILE A 125 -10.24 -0.24 -17.83
N ALA A 126 -11.39 -0.25 -18.49
CA ALA A 126 -11.53 0.21 -19.87
C ALA A 126 -11.15 1.70 -20.04
N ARG A 127 -11.55 2.56 -19.09
CA ARG A 127 -11.19 3.99 -19.08
C ARG A 127 -9.68 4.20 -18.87
N LEU A 128 -9.08 3.48 -17.92
CA LEU A 128 -7.64 3.51 -17.65
C LEU A 128 -6.83 3.05 -18.87
N LYS A 129 -7.20 1.92 -19.46
CA LYS A 129 -6.56 1.41 -20.68
C LYS A 129 -6.62 2.44 -21.81
N LYS A 130 -7.80 2.99 -22.08
CA LYS A 130 -8.00 4.03 -23.11
C LYS A 130 -7.16 5.29 -22.83
N TRP A 131 -6.96 5.66 -21.57
CA TRP A 131 -6.10 6.77 -21.21
C TRP A 131 -4.62 6.48 -21.47
N VAL A 132 -4.14 5.28 -21.11
CA VAL A 132 -2.76 4.85 -21.40
C VAL A 132 -2.52 4.76 -22.91
N ASP A 133 -3.45 4.17 -23.67
CA ASP A 133 -3.39 4.10 -25.14
C ASP A 133 -3.30 5.50 -25.80
N ARG A 134 -3.79 6.55 -25.11
CA ARG A 134 -3.75 7.95 -25.55
C ARG A 134 -2.57 8.74 -24.99
N GLY A 135 -1.55 8.05 -24.48
CA GLY A 135 -0.32 8.65 -23.98
C GLY A 135 -0.26 8.86 -22.46
N GLY A 136 -1.23 8.35 -21.71
CA GLY A 136 -1.13 8.21 -20.26
C GLY A 136 0.03 7.28 -19.84
N ARG A 137 0.38 7.32 -18.56
CA ARG A 137 1.45 6.49 -17.99
C ARG A 137 0.97 5.86 -16.68
N LEU A 138 0.96 4.53 -16.63
CA LEU A 138 0.58 3.76 -15.45
C LEU A 138 1.80 3.05 -14.89
N LEU A 139 2.03 3.21 -13.59
CA LEU A 139 2.86 2.31 -12.79
C LEU A 139 1.92 1.50 -11.89
N LEU A 140 1.81 0.21 -12.16
CA LEU A 140 1.00 -0.72 -11.38
C LEU A 140 1.92 -1.63 -10.57
N ILE A 141 1.76 -1.61 -9.25
CA ILE A 141 2.50 -2.44 -8.30
C ILE A 141 1.48 -3.29 -7.54
N ALA A 142 1.70 -4.60 -7.50
CA ALA A 142 0.95 -5.53 -6.70
C ALA A 142 1.92 -6.55 -6.09
N ASP A 143 1.83 -6.74 -4.79
CA ASP A 143 2.53 -7.81 -4.05
C ASP A 143 1.72 -9.12 -4.11
N HIS A 144 2.10 -10.11 -3.30
CA HIS A 144 1.36 -11.35 -3.11
C HIS A 144 -0.12 -11.15 -2.75
N MET A 145 -0.90 -12.24 -2.77
CA MET A 145 -2.32 -12.23 -2.42
C MET A 145 -2.59 -11.49 -1.09
N PRO A 146 -3.64 -10.67 -1.04
CA PRO A 146 -4.74 -10.51 -2.01
C PRO A 146 -4.44 -9.52 -3.15
N LEU A 147 -3.30 -8.83 -3.11
CA LEU A 147 -3.07 -7.64 -3.94
C LEU A 147 -2.90 -7.96 -5.42
N ALA A 148 -2.18 -9.04 -5.75
CA ALA A 148 -2.05 -9.53 -7.11
C ALA A 148 -3.40 -9.88 -7.73
N GLY A 149 -4.24 -10.67 -7.03
CA GLY A 149 -5.60 -10.99 -7.46
C GLY A 149 -6.48 -9.75 -7.64
N ALA A 150 -6.41 -8.79 -6.72
CA ALA A 150 -7.16 -7.54 -6.82
C ALA A 150 -6.81 -6.71 -8.08
N ALA A 151 -5.52 -6.73 -8.47
CA ALA A 151 -5.02 -6.03 -9.66
C ALA A 151 -5.04 -6.88 -10.94
N GLN A 152 -5.34 -8.18 -10.86
CA GLN A 152 -5.18 -9.14 -11.96
C GLN A 152 -5.95 -8.73 -13.22
N LYS A 153 -7.22 -8.33 -13.08
CA LYS A 153 -8.03 -7.86 -14.23
C LYS A 153 -7.43 -6.63 -14.91
N LEU A 154 -6.91 -5.67 -14.13
CA LEU A 154 -6.28 -4.47 -14.67
C LEU A 154 -4.99 -4.81 -15.41
N ALA A 155 -4.14 -5.67 -14.83
CA ALA A 155 -2.91 -6.14 -15.48
C ALA A 155 -3.21 -6.88 -16.80
N ALA A 156 -4.23 -7.76 -16.79
CA ALA A 156 -4.65 -8.52 -17.97
C ALA A 156 -5.11 -7.63 -19.13
N ALA A 157 -5.73 -6.47 -18.83
CA ALA A 157 -6.11 -5.49 -19.87
C ALA A 157 -4.90 -4.89 -20.62
N PHE A 158 -3.69 -5.01 -20.05
CA PHE A 158 -2.42 -4.64 -20.67
C PHE A 158 -1.60 -5.85 -21.16
N GLY A 159 -2.19 -7.06 -21.17
CA GLY A 159 -1.51 -8.28 -21.61
C GLY A 159 -0.50 -8.83 -20.61
N VAL A 160 -0.58 -8.44 -19.33
CA VAL A 160 0.28 -8.94 -18.25
C VAL A 160 -0.51 -9.85 -17.33
N ALA A 161 0.01 -11.04 -17.05
CA ALA A 161 -0.60 -11.96 -16.09
C ALA A 161 0.02 -11.74 -14.70
N PHE A 162 -0.84 -11.48 -13.70
CA PHE A 162 -0.47 -11.56 -12.30
C PHE A 162 -0.94 -12.89 -11.71
N THR A 163 -0.12 -13.46 -10.85
CA THR A 163 -0.42 -14.63 -10.02
C THR A 163 -0.37 -14.22 -8.56
N ASP A 164 -1.04 -14.97 -7.70
CA ASP A 164 -1.19 -14.65 -6.26
C ASP A 164 0.10 -14.72 -5.41
N GLY A 165 1.26 -14.90 -6.06
CA GLY A 165 2.56 -15.15 -5.43
C GLY A 165 2.82 -16.64 -5.33
#